data_AF-A0A963WWS8-F1
#
_entry.id   AF-A0A963WWS8-F1
#
_cell.length_a   1.000
_cell.length_b   1.000
_cell.length_c   1.000
_cell.angle_alpha   90.00
_cell.angle_beta   90.00
_cell.angle_gamma   90.00
#
_symmetry.space_group_name_H-M   'P 1'
#
loop_
_entity.id
_entity.type
_entity.pdbx_description
1 polymer ?
#
loop_
_entity_poly.entity_id
_entity_poly.type
_entity_poly.pdbx_seq_one_letter_code
_entity_poly.pdbx_strand_id
1 'polypeptide(L)' 'MIRSEGNLSKFPVKGDFEYKQELAQQLIKRFGVAAARQTCIQNKWEEVLQAVNMVRSHS' A
#
# COMPACT_ATOMS: atom_id res chain seq x y z
N MET A 1 26.98 -12.21 2.25
CA MET A 1 25.58 -12.65 2.09
C MET A 1 24.90 -12.52 3.43
N ILE A 2 24.22 -11.41 3.70
CA ILE A 2 23.59 -11.19 5.02
C ILE A 2 22.12 -11.59 4.88
N ARG A 3 21.82 -12.81 5.34
CA ARG A 3 20.46 -13.25 5.67
C ARG A 3 20.13 -12.63 7.02
N SER A 4 19.20 -11.69 7.04
CA SER A 4 18.61 -11.18 8.27
C SER A 4 17.10 -11.32 8.17
N GLU A 5 16.64 -12.53 8.51
CA GLU A 5 15.29 -12.75 9.01
C GLU A 5 15.30 -12.28 10.47
N GLY A 6 14.54 -11.23 10.79
CA GLY A 6 14.49 -10.70 12.15
C GLY A 6 13.66 -9.44 12.28
N ASN A 7 12.37 -9.63 12.56
CA ASN A 7 11.54 -8.67 13.30
C ASN A 7 11.10 -7.37 12.57
N LEU A 8 10.29 -7.49 11.51
CA LEU A 8 9.50 -6.37 10.98
C LEU A 8 8.19 -6.23 11.78
N SER A 9 8.29 -5.94 13.06
CA SER A 9 7.12 -5.68 13.92
C SER A 9 7.41 -4.46 14.77
N LYS A 10 6.66 -3.39 14.51
CA LYS A 10 6.62 -2.10 15.22
C LYS A 10 7.74 -1.12 14.92
N PHE A 11 7.74 -0.48 13.75
CA PHE A 11 7.90 0.99 13.64
C PHE A 11 7.32 1.38 12.27
N PRO A 12 6.35 2.32 12.17
CA PRO A 12 5.98 2.87 10.87
C PRO A 12 7.18 3.68 10.37
N VAL A 13 8.02 3.05 9.55
CA VAL A 13 9.06 3.74 8.78
C VAL A 13 8.32 4.77 7.94
N LYS A 14 8.52 6.05 8.24
CA LYS A 14 7.79 7.17 7.61
C LYS A 14 7.83 7.08 6.07
N GLY A 15 8.92 6.55 5.51
CA GLY A 15 9.08 6.30 4.07
C GLY A 15 8.30 5.10 3.50
N ASP A 16 7.94 4.10 4.31
CA ASP A 16 7.09 2.99 3.85
C ASP A 16 5.66 3.48 3.55
N PHE A 17 5.16 4.42 4.36
CA PHE A 17 3.83 4.97 4.17
C PHE A 17 3.75 5.82 2.90
N GLU A 18 4.72 6.70 2.68
CA GLU A 18 4.83 7.49 1.45
C GLU A 18 4.95 6.60 0.21
N TYR A 19 5.79 5.55 0.28
CA TYR A 19 5.92 4.59 -0.82
C TYR A 19 4.63 3.82 -1.11
N LYS A 20 3.92 3.37 -0.07
CA LYS A 20 2.63 2.66 -0.21
C LYS A 20 1.53 3.59 -0.74
N GLN A 21 1.57 4.87 -0.37
CA GLN A 21 0.64 5.88 -0.85
C GLN A 21 0.89 6.24 -2.32
N GLU A 22 2.16 6.42 -2.71
CA GLU A 22 2.58 6.57 -4.11
C GLU A 22 2.15 5.36 -4.95
N LEU A 23 2.38 4.14 -4.45
CA LEU A 23 1.96 2.91 -5.13
C LEU A 23 0.44 2.83 -5.27
N ALA A 24 -0.31 3.15 -4.21
CA ALA A 24 -1.77 3.23 -4.24
C ALA A 24 -2.25 4.26 -5.28
N GLN A 25 -1.64 5.44 -5.33
CA GLN A 25 -1.98 6.47 -6.31
C GLN A 25 -1.66 6.04 -7.74
N GLN A 26 -0.52 5.38 -7.98
CA GLN A 26 -0.18 4.83 -9.29
C GLN A 26 -1.17 3.76 -9.74
N LEU A 27 -1.58 2.87 -8.83
CA LEU A 27 -2.59 1.85 -9.10
C LEU A 27 -3.95 2.48 -9.42
N ILE A 28 -4.38 3.48 -8.64
CA ILE A 28 -5.62 4.21 -8.88
C ILE A 28 -5.57 4.95 -10.21
N LYS A 29 -4.45 5.62 -10.54
CA LYS A 29 -4.28 6.35 -11.79
C LYS A 29 -4.26 5.43 -13.01
N ARG A 30 -3.70 4.22 -12.87
CA ARG A 30 -3.51 3.28 -13.98
C ARG A 30 -4.71 2.37 -14.22
N PHE A 31 -5.41 1.96 -13.16
CA PHE A 31 -6.50 0.97 -13.25
C PHE A 31 -7.84 1.50 -12.74
N GLY A 32 -7.87 2.64 -12.05
CA GLY A 32 -9.04 3.13 -11.32
C GLY A 32 -9.16 2.52 -9.92
N VAL A 33 -9.92 3.18 -9.05
CA VAL A 33 -10.04 2.83 -7.62
C VAL A 33 -10.54 1.39 -7.41
N ALA A 34 -11.53 0.95 -8.18
CA ALA A 34 -12.12 -0.38 -8.03
C ALA A 34 -11.12 -1.49 -8.38
N ALA A 35 -10.40 -1.37 -9.49
CA ALA A 35 -9.42 -2.35 -9.93
C ALA A 35 -8.16 -2.33 -9.05
N ALA A 36 -7.69 -1.14 -8.63
CA ALA A 36 -6.61 -1.01 -7.66
C ALA A 36 -6.92 -1.75 -6.36
N ARG A 37 -8.15 -1.60 -5.85
CA ARG A 37 -8.64 -2.30 -4.66
C ARG A 37 -8.64 -3.83 -4.85
N GLN A 38 -9.16 -4.30 -5.98
CA GLN A 38 -9.21 -5.72 -6.29
C GLN A 38 -7.81 -6.34 -6.40
N THR A 39 -6.88 -5.63 -7.05
CA THR A 39 -5.47 -6.04 -7.13
C THR A 39 -4.82 -6.10 -5.75
N CYS A 40 -5.06 -5.12 -4.88
CA CYS A 40 -4.53 -5.15 -3.52
C CYS A 40 -5.10 -6.33 -2.70
N ILE A 41 -6.40 -6.64 -2.86
CA ILE A 41 -7.04 -7.79 -2.20
C ILE A 41 -6.44 -9.11 -2.71
N GLN A 42 -6.28 -9.28 -4.02
CA GLN A 42 -5.70 -10.50 -4.60
C GLN A 42 -4.24 -10.71 -4.19
N ASN A 43 -3.45 -9.64 -4.12
CA ASN A 43 -2.04 -9.71 -3.74
C ASN A 43 -1.81 -9.62 -2.22
N LYS A 44 -2.88 -9.53 -1.41
CA LYS A 44 -2.82 -9.34 0.05
C LYS A 44 -2.00 -8.11 0.47
N TRP A 45 -2.06 -7.04 -0.31
CA TRP A 45 -1.43 -5.76 0.01
C TRP A 45 -2.34 -4.94 0.93
N GLU A 46 -2.54 -5.40 2.16
CA GLU A 46 -3.46 -4.77 3.13
C GLU A 46 -3.09 -3.31 3.43
N GLU A 47 -1.79 -2.99 3.54
CA GLU A 47 -1.35 -1.62 3.81
C GLU A 47 -1.58 -0.68 2.62
N VAL A 48 -1.38 -1.17 1.39
CA VAL A 48 -1.66 -0.40 0.16
C VAL A 48 -3.17 -0.26 -0.02
N LEU A 49 -3.95 -1.29 0.35
CA LEU A 49 -5.40 -1.24 0.38
C LEU A 49 -5.91 -0.17 1.35
N GLN A 50 -5.29 -0.01 2.52
CA GLN A 50 -5.62 1.08 3.44
C GLN A 50 -5.31 2.45 2.81
N ALA A 51 -4.16 2.61 2.15
CA ALA A 51 -3.83 3.83 1.43
C ALA A 51 -4.83 4.14 0.29
N VAL A 52 -5.22 3.13 -0.51
CA VAL A 52 -6.26 3.26 -1.55
C VAL A 52 -7.60 3.70 -0.97
N ASN A 53 -7.99 3.18 0.20
CA ASN A 53 -9.23 3.58 0.88
C ASN A 53 -9.14 4.99 1.48
N MET A 54 -7.98 5.39 2.02
CA MET A 54 -7.78 6.74 2.57
C MET A 54 -7.92 7.83 1.50
N VAL A 55 -7.48 7.57 0.25
CA VAL A 55 -7.66 8.49 -0.87
C VAL A 55 -9.15 8.78 -1.17
N ARG A 56 -10.08 7.87 -0.84
CA ARG A 56 -11.53 8.11 -1.01
C ARG A 56 -12.15 9.02 0.05
N SER A 57 -11.54 9.16 1.23
CA SER A 57 -12.12 9.94 2.33
C SER A 57 -11.94 11.46 2.18
N HIS A 58 -11.35 11.93 1.08
CA HIS A 58 -11.13 13.34 0.80
C HIS A 58 -12.13 13.89 -0.23
N SER A 59 -13.39 13.48 -0.13
CA SER A 59 -14.51 13.93 -0.97
C SER A 59 -15.68 14.45 -0.16
#